data_AF-A0AAD9FFD3-F1
#
_entry.id   AF-A0AAD9FFD3-F1
#
_cell.length_a   1.000
_cell.length_b   1.000
_cell.length_c   1.000
_cell.angle_alpha   90.00
_cell.angle_beta   90.00
_cell.angle_gamma   90.00
#
_symmetry.space_group_name_H-M   'P 1'
#
loop_
_entity.id
_entity.type
_entity.pdbx_description
1 polymer ?
#
loop_
_entity_poly.entity_id
_entity_poly.type
_entity_poly.pdbx_seq_one_letter_code
_entity_poly.pdbx_strand_id
1 'polypeptide(L)'
;MGLLDNKMIDYFDSDIQRKVPKQDWMKEQMPAEYWEKGTQSRQSKQQWFKVNIDILMKRMRQNDSDVHILQWMHGCEGEMQPHGKLQYHRGKDMYSYDGTDFLSFDDSHSTWVATNVAAEPTKRKWDGVQVLKEYIKGYLETECMDWLRKFVEFGKKMDTISPTVYVFSKNARLEKSIILQCMATGFYLKDIVLQIKRNSLILTNEDGVSTTGTRPNGDETYQRKDCVEILRTDMSSNYTCEVKHVASGMHVEEEWDHTLPSGSGPIVVGVGVLFLVLLAVLLVGLNKKRILAYYMCCFEGIAR
;
A
#
# COMPACT_ATOMS: atom_id res chain seq x y z
N MET A 1 10.07 8.66 -8.74
CA MET A 1 8.89 7.84 -9.04
C MET A 1 7.81 8.69 -9.68
N GLY A 2 6.95 8.12 -10.50
CA GLY A 2 5.72 8.75 -11.01
C GLY A 2 4.50 8.16 -10.32
N LEU A 3 3.55 9.01 -9.93
CA LEU A 3 2.30 8.62 -9.27
C LEU A 3 1.09 9.09 -10.08
N LEU A 4 0.07 8.25 -10.20
CA LEU A 4 -1.28 8.59 -10.66
C LEU A 4 -2.25 8.15 -9.57
N ASP A 5 -3.00 9.09 -8.97
CA ASP A 5 -3.94 8.80 -7.87
C ASP A 5 -3.33 7.94 -6.75
N ASN A 6 -2.09 8.30 -6.34
CA ASN A 6 -1.26 7.59 -5.36
C ASN A 6 -0.76 6.19 -5.77
N LYS A 7 -0.99 5.76 -7.01
CA LYS A 7 -0.46 4.52 -7.57
C LYS A 7 0.85 4.75 -8.32
N MET A 8 1.86 3.91 -8.08
CA MET A 8 3.13 4.02 -8.79
C MET A 8 2.99 3.58 -10.25
N ILE A 9 3.20 4.50 -11.19
CA ILE A 9 3.10 4.22 -12.63
C ILE A 9 4.47 4.01 -13.27
N ASP A 10 5.51 4.65 -12.72
CA ASP A 10 6.89 4.47 -13.13
C ASP A 10 7.87 4.59 -11.96
N TYR A 11 9.03 3.96 -12.15
CA TYR A 11 10.10 3.93 -11.18
C TYR A 11 11.46 4.19 -11.83
N PHE A 12 12.37 4.78 -11.06
CA PHE A 12 13.76 5.06 -11.43
C PHE A 12 14.59 5.13 -10.15
N ASP A 13 15.79 4.56 -10.17
CA ASP A 13 16.79 4.63 -9.10
C ASP A 13 18.20 4.89 -9.67
N SER A 14 19.15 5.19 -8.77
CA SER A 14 20.52 5.54 -9.12
C SER A 14 21.39 4.36 -9.56
N ASP A 15 20.96 3.12 -9.32
CA ASP A 15 21.74 1.92 -9.59
C ASP A 15 21.45 1.42 -11.01
N ILE A 16 20.16 1.28 -11.33
CA ILE A 16 19.67 0.84 -12.63
C ILE A 16 19.67 2.00 -13.63
N GLN A 17 19.42 3.23 -13.15
CA GLN A 17 19.37 4.46 -13.96
C GLN A 17 18.48 4.37 -15.20
N ARG A 18 17.38 3.63 -15.08
CA ARG A 18 16.39 3.44 -16.15
C ARG A 18 14.99 3.69 -15.62
N LYS A 19 14.19 4.45 -16.38
CA LYS A 19 12.78 4.63 -16.07
C LYS A 19 12.02 3.38 -16.52
N VAL A 20 11.40 2.67 -15.59
CA VAL A 20 10.69 1.41 -15.86
C VAL A 20 9.20 1.53 -15.53
N PRO A 21 8.31 0.87 -16.29
CA PRO A 21 6.89 0.81 -15.98
C PRO A 21 6.64 0.04 -14.69
N LYS A 22 5.62 0.46 -13.95
CA LYS A 22 5.12 -0.26 -12.77
C LYS A 22 3.67 -0.74 -12.92
N GLN A 23 3.01 -0.35 -14.01
CA GLN A 23 1.67 -0.81 -14.36
C GLN A 23 1.69 -1.42 -15.76
N ASP A 24 0.90 -2.47 -15.97
CA ASP A 24 0.85 -3.18 -17.26
C ASP A 24 0.41 -2.25 -18.40
N TRP A 25 -0.60 -1.41 -18.17
CA TRP A 25 -1.06 -0.46 -19.17
C TRP A 25 0.02 0.57 -19.54
N MET A 26 0.93 0.94 -18.64
CA MET A 26 2.05 1.83 -18.99
C MET A 26 2.96 1.14 -19.99
N LYS A 27 3.28 -0.14 -19.78
CA LYS A 27 4.11 -0.92 -20.70
C LYS A 27 3.43 -1.12 -22.06
N GLU A 28 2.12 -1.35 -22.06
CA GLU A 28 1.34 -1.61 -23.28
C GLU A 28 1.07 -0.35 -24.12
N GLN A 29 0.75 0.76 -23.48
CA GLN A 29 0.27 1.98 -24.16
C GLN A 29 1.40 2.96 -24.49
N MET A 30 2.51 2.95 -23.75
CA MET A 30 3.57 3.94 -23.93
C MET A 30 4.61 3.48 -24.97
N PRO A 31 4.91 4.32 -25.99
CA PRO A 31 5.92 3.98 -26.99
C PRO A 31 7.33 3.95 -26.38
N ALA A 32 8.26 3.24 -27.03
CA ALA A 32 9.65 3.14 -26.58
C ALA A 32 10.30 4.53 -26.34
N GLU A 33 10.02 5.49 -27.22
CA GLU A 33 10.54 6.86 -27.12
C GLU A 33 10.15 7.57 -25.81
N TYR A 34 8.96 7.30 -25.26
CA TYR A 34 8.53 7.84 -23.96
C TYR A 34 9.44 7.38 -22.83
N TRP A 35 9.85 6.11 -22.86
CA TRP A 35 10.73 5.51 -21.86
C TRP A 35 12.17 5.99 -22.01
N GLU A 36 12.66 6.13 -23.24
CA GLU A 36 14.00 6.63 -23.53
C GLU A 36 14.16 8.10 -23.10
N LYS A 37 13.27 8.99 -23.57
CA LYS A 37 13.26 10.41 -23.17
C LYS A 37 13.05 10.57 -21.67
N GLY A 38 12.15 9.77 -21.10
CA GLY A 38 11.91 9.74 -19.65
C GLY A 38 13.14 9.30 -18.85
N THR A 39 13.91 8.34 -19.35
CA THR A 39 15.15 7.88 -18.73
C THR A 39 16.22 8.98 -18.75
N GLN A 40 16.46 9.60 -19.91
CA GLN A 40 17.42 10.70 -20.06
C GLN A 40 17.07 11.88 -19.14
N SER A 41 15.77 12.22 -19.05
CA SER A 41 15.28 13.25 -18.14
C SER A 41 15.57 12.91 -16.67
N ARG A 42 15.31 11.67 -16.24
CA ARG A 42 15.58 11.24 -14.85
C ARG A 42 17.07 11.18 -14.51
N GLN A 43 17.92 10.78 -15.45
CA GLN A 43 19.38 10.83 -15.30
C GLN A 43 19.89 12.27 -15.15
N SER A 44 19.36 13.20 -15.95
CA SER A 44 19.69 14.63 -15.83
C SER A 44 19.27 15.19 -14.48
N LYS A 45 18.07 14.82 -13.99
CA LYS A 45 17.57 15.20 -12.66
C LYS A 45 18.42 14.60 -11.53
N GLN A 46 18.86 13.35 -11.63
CA GLN A 46 19.76 12.73 -10.65
C GLN A 46 21.05 13.54 -10.51
N GLN A 47 21.68 13.94 -11.61
CA GLN A 47 22.88 14.78 -11.56
C GLN A 47 22.58 16.17 -10.98
N TRP A 48 21.43 16.74 -11.30
CA TRP A 48 20.98 18.00 -10.71
C TRP A 48 20.85 17.90 -9.19
N PHE A 49 20.22 16.85 -8.65
CA PHE A 49 20.12 16.63 -7.20
C PHE A 49 21.48 16.50 -6.55
N LYS A 50 22.39 15.72 -7.15
CA LYS A 50 23.75 15.52 -6.65
C LYS A 50 24.51 16.84 -6.50
N VAL A 51 24.37 17.77 -7.44
CA VAL A 51 25.04 19.09 -7.36
C VAL A 51 24.32 20.02 -6.37
N ASN A 52 22.99 20.02 -6.37
CA ASN A 52 22.23 21.00 -5.58
C ASN A 52 22.17 20.65 -4.09
N ILE A 53 22.24 19.38 -3.70
CA ILE A 53 22.31 19.00 -2.28
C ILE A 53 23.56 19.58 -1.61
N ASP A 54 24.74 19.50 -2.24
CA ASP A 54 25.99 20.05 -1.71
C ASP A 54 25.94 21.57 -1.56
N ILE A 55 25.32 22.26 -2.53
CA ILE A 55 25.13 23.72 -2.47
C ILE A 55 24.20 24.09 -1.32
N LEU A 56 23.12 23.32 -1.14
CA LEU A 56 22.14 23.56 -0.10
C LEU A 56 22.73 23.30 1.30
N MET A 57 23.44 22.19 1.50
CA MET A 57 24.15 21.88 2.75
C MET A 57 25.10 23.01 3.15
N LYS A 58 25.92 23.50 2.21
CA LYS A 58 26.81 24.66 2.45
C LYS A 58 26.04 25.91 2.85
N ARG A 59 24.91 26.19 2.20
CA ARG A 59 24.07 27.35 2.52
C ARG A 59 23.42 27.23 3.90
N MET A 60 23.06 26.01 4.30
CA MET A 60 22.55 25.66 5.61
C MET A 60 23.65 25.55 6.69
N ARG A 61 24.92 25.76 6.32
CA ARG A 61 26.10 25.61 7.20
C ARG A 61 26.22 24.21 7.81
N GLN A 62 25.79 23.20 7.07
CA GLN A 62 25.87 21.80 7.43
C GLN A 62 27.15 21.18 6.83
N ASN A 63 27.54 20.02 7.37
CA ASN A 63 28.68 19.23 6.92
C ASN A 63 28.22 17.79 6.65
N ASP A 64 29.15 16.92 6.26
CA ASP A 64 28.83 15.55 5.83
C ASP A 64 28.74 14.55 7.00
N SER A 65 28.65 15.02 8.25
CA SER A 65 28.53 14.13 9.42
C SER A 65 27.15 13.50 9.56
N ASP A 66 26.12 14.17 9.02
CA ASP A 66 24.72 13.73 9.07
C ASP A 66 24.15 13.52 7.67
N VAL A 67 23.06 12.74 7.61
CA VAL A 67 22.33 12.49 6.36
C VAL A 67 21.32 13.61 6.14
N HIS A 68 21.42 14.26 4.98
CA HIS A 68 20.49 15.29 4.53
C HIS A 68 19.67 14.82 3.34
N ILE A 69 18.41 15.26 3.27
CA ILE A 69 17.46 14.82 2.26
C ILE A 69 16.83 16.02 1.55
N LEU A 70 17.03 16.11 0.23
CA LEU A 70 16.31 17.03 -0.64
C LEU A 70 15.24 16.26 -1.42
N GLN A 71 13.99 16.69 -1.28
CA GLN A 71 12.83 16.09 -1.95
C GLN A 71 12.21 17.09 -2.92
N TRP A 72 11.66 16.58 -4.02
CA TRP A 72 10.97 17.40 -5.03
C TRP A 72 9.67 16.72 -5.45
N MET A 73 8.57 17.46 -5.35
CA MET A 73 7.26 17.07 -5.84
C MET A 73 6.88 17.99 -7.00
N HIS A 74 6.62 17.40 -8.16
CA HIS A 74 6.31 18.14 -9.38
C HIS A 74 5.22 17.42 -10.18
N GLY A 75 4.12 18.11 -10.47
CA GLY A 75 2.96 17.55 -11.17
C GLY A 75 1.72 18.43 -11.07
N CYS A 76 0.57 17.90 -11.48
CA CYS A 76 -0.69 18.61 -11.53
C CYS A 76 -1.82 17.73 -11.01
N GLU A 77 -2.88 18.37 -10.55
CA GLU A 77 -4.13 17.78 -10.12
C GLU A 77 -5.22 18.25 -11.07
N GLY A 78 -6.01 17.30 -11.55
CA GLY A 78 -7.16 17.55 -12.41
C GLY A 78 -8.46 17.19 -11.68
N GLU A 79 -9.51 17.94 -11.94
CA GLU A 79 -10.84 17.70 -11.41
C GLU A 79 -11.80 17.30 -12.53
N MET A 80 -12.51 16.18 -12.33
CA MET A 80 -13.48 15.68 -13.29
C MET A 80 -14.76 16.50 -13.19
N GLN A 81 -15.08 17.25 -14.23
CA GLN A 81 -16.30 18.03 -14.31
C GLN A 81 -17.52 17.15 -14.63
N PRO A 82 -18.76 17.57 -14.34
CA PRO A 82 -19.98 16.75 -14.54
C PRO A 82 -20.16 16.19 -15.96
N HIS A 83 -19.69 16.92 -16.97
CA HIS A 83 -19.70 16.51 -18.38
C HIS A 83 -18.55 15.56 -18.79
N GLY A 84 -17.77 15.04 -17.84
CA GLY A 84 -16.69 14.06 -18.08
C GLY A 84 -15.38 14.62 -18.61
N LYS A 85 -15.22 15.96 -18.66
CA LYS A 85 -13.96 16.61 -19.03
C LYS A 85 -13.09 16.85 -17.80
N LEU A 86 -11.84 16.39 -17.84
CA LEU A 86 -10.85 16.67 -16.82
C LEU A 86 -10.27 18.08 -17.00
N GLN A 87 -10.50 18.94 -16.01
CA GLN A 87 -10.02 20.32 -15.98
C GLN A 87 -8.86 20.49 -15.00
N TYR A 88 -7.94 21.39 -15.30
CA TYR A 88 -6.87 21.75 -14.39
C TYR A 88 -7.44 22.31 -13.08
N HIS A 89 -6.98 21.78 -11.95
CA HIS A 89 -7.35 22.24 -10.62
C HIS A 89 -6.16 22.97 -9.97
N ARG A 90 -4.99 22.32 -9.91
CA ARG A 90 -3.79 22.90 -9.28
C ARG A 90 -2.49 22.24 -9.76
N GLY A 91 -1.43 23.04 -9.86
CA GLY A 91 -0.07 22.61 -10.09
C GLY A 91 0.72 22.54 -8.77
N LYS A 92 1.64 21.58 -8.69
CA LYS A 92 2.58 21.42 -7.59
C LYS A 92 3.99 21.42 -8.14
N ASP A 93 4.82 22.35 -7.67
CA ASP A 93 6.28 22.31 -7.82
C ASP A 93 6.88 22.76 -6.49
N MET A 94 7.29 21.80 -5.69
CA MET A 94 7.65 22.00 -4.28
C MET A 94 8.90 21.23 -3.92
N TYR A 95 9.81 21.90 -3.24
CA TYR A 95 11.03 21.36 -2.69
C TYR A 95 10.94 21.34 -1.17
N SER A 96 11.36 20.22 -0.57
CA SER A 96 11.47 20.05 0.87
C SER A 96 12.90 19.63 1.23
N TYR A 97 13.39 20.11 2.36
CA TYR A 97 14.72 19.80 2.87
C TYR A 97 14.63 19.28 4.30
N ASP A 98 15.23 18.12 4.58
CA ASP A 98 15.18 17.42 5.87
C ASP A 98 13.75 17.28 6.42
N GLY A 99 12.80 16.99 5.52
CA GLY A 99 11.38 16.81 5.84
C GLY A 99 10.57 18.10 6.04
N THR A 100 11.19 19.27 5.86
CA THR A 100 10.53 20.58 6.01
C THR A 100 10.37 21.27 4.66
N ASP A 101 9.26 22.00 4.48
CA ASP A 101 9.05 22.79 3.26
C ASP A 101 10.18 23.81 3.09
N PHE A 102 10.70 23.93 1.86
CA PHE A 102 11.83 24.80 1.54
C PHE A 102 11.50 25.87 0.49
N LEU A 103 10.96 25.46 -0.66
CA LEU A 103 10.66 26.36 -1.78
C LEU A 103 9.49 25.80 -2.60
N SER A 104 8.52 26.63 -2.97
CA SER A 104 7.38 26.19 -3.79
C SER A 104 7.02 27.21 -4.86
N PHE A 105 6.50 26.76 -6.00
CA PHE A 105 5.96 27.65 -7.02
C PHE A 105 4.49 27.97 -6.73
N ASP A 106 4.16 29.24 -6.59
CA ASP A 106 2.80 29.74 -6.62
C ASP A 106 2.39 29.96 -8.08
N ASP A 107 1.67 28.99 -8.62
CA ASP A 107 1.19 29.00 -9.99
C ASP A 107 0.23 30.16 -10.29
N SER A 108 -0.59 30.56 -9.31
CA SER A 108 -1.59 31.63 -9.49
C SER A 108 -0.94 33.00 -9.75
N HIS A 109 0.15 33.29 -9.02
CA HIS A 109 0.90 34.53 -9.18
C HIS A 109 2.14 34.38 -10.05
N SER A 110 2.46 33.16 -10.49
CA SER A 110 3.67 32.85 -11.24
C SER A 110 4.92 33.37 -10.53
N THR A 111 5.07 33.02 -9.25
CA THR A 111 6.21 33.41 -8.41
C THR A 111 6.64 32.28 -7.50
N TRP A 112 7.90 32.27 -7.10
CA TRP A 112 8.40 31.33 -6.10
C TRP A 112 8.09 31.80 -4.68
N VAL A 113 7.83 30.88 -3.77
CA VAL A 113 7.57 31.16 -2.35
C VAL A 113 8.67 30.47 -1.56
N ALA A 114 9.42 31.25 -0.80
CA ALA A 114 10.46 30.76 0.11
C ALA A 114 9.86 30.63 1.51
N THR A 115 9.93 29.43 2.10
CA THR A 115 9.42 29.17 3.45
C THR A 115 10.45 29.49 4.53
N ASN A 116 11.73 29.62 4.17
CA ASN A 116 12.80 30.02 5.07
C ASN A 116 13.84 30.93 4.39
N VAL A 117 14.67 31.57 5.21
CA VAL A 117 15.74 32.50 4.77
C VAL A 117 16.78 31.87 3.86
N ALA A 118 17.04 30.56 3.98
CA ALA A 118 18.00 29.87 3.11
C ALA A 118 17.47 29.64 1.69
N ALA A 119 16.15 29.65 1.50
CA ALA A 119 15.50 29.55 0.21
C ALA A 119 15.44 30.90 -0.54
N GLU A 120 15.51 32.03 0.17
CA GLU A 120 15.39 33.37 -0.43
C GLU A 120 16.37 33.64 -1.60
N PRO A 121 17.66 33.28 -1.53
CA PRO A 121 18.57 33.48 -2.66
C PRO A 121 18.11 32.71 -3.91
N THR A 122 17.57 31.50 -3.74
CA THR A 122 17.03 30.72 -4.87
C THR A 122 15.77 31.37 -5.40
N LYS A 123 14.83 31.78 -4.52
CA LYS A 123 13.62 32.53 -4.92
C LYS A 123 13.98 33.74 -5.77
N ARG A 124 14.84 34.64 -5.30
CA ARG A 124 15.23 35.86 -6.03
C ARG A 124 15.84 35.54 -7.39
N LYS A 125 16.70 34.51 -7.45
CA LYS A 125 17.32 34.07 -8.71
C LYS A 125 16.29 33.54 -9.70
N TRP A 126 15.38 32.67 -9.25
CA TRP A 126 14.40 32.03 -10.13
C TRP A 126 13.27 32.97 -10.52
N ASP A 127 12.84 33.87 -9.63
CA ASP A 127 11.85 34.92 -9.95
C ASP A 127 12.39 35.91 -11.00
N GLY A 128 13.69 36.18 -10.99
CA GLY A 128 14.37 37.02 -11.97
C GLY A 128 14.52 36.39 -13.36
N VAL A 129 14.19 35.10 -13.53
CA VAL A 129 14.30 34.40 -14.81
C VAL A 129 12.90 34.14 -15.36
N GLN A 130 12.39 35.07 -16.17
CA GLN A 130 11.02 35.02 -16.69
C GLN A 130 10.71 33.72 -17.45
N VAL A 131 11.63 33.29 -18.33
CA VAL A 131 11.47 32.05 -19.12
C VAL A 131 11.33 30.80 -18.25
N LEU A 132 11.96 30.76 -17.08
CA LEU A 132 11.86 29.62 -16.16
C LEU A 132 10.45 29.50 -15.58
N LYS A 133 9.86 30.64 -15.19
CA LYS A 133 8.50 30.68 -14.62
C LYS A 133 7.45 30.29 -15.67
N GLU A 134 7.60 30.82 -16.89
CA GLU A 134 6.73 30.48 -18.02
C GLU A 134 6.82 28.99 -18.38
N TYR A 135 8.04 28.45 -18.41
CA TYR A 135 8.26 27.03 -18.64
C TYR A 135 7.58 26.15 -17.59
N ILE A 136 7.75 26.47 -16.30
CA ILE A 136 7.15 25.69 -15.21
C ILE A 136 5.63 25.79 -15.25
N LYS A 137 5.09 27.00 -15.41
CA LYS A 137 3.65 27.21 -15.55
C LYS A 137 3.07 26.44 -16.74
N GLY A 138 3.71 26.54 -17.91
CA GLY A 138 3.31 25.82 -19.11
C GLY A 138 3.32 24.30 -18.91
N TYR A 139 4.33 23.76 -18.22
CA TYR A 139 4.35 22.35 -17.87
C TYR A 139 3.18 21.97 -16.95
N LEU A 140 2.97 22.72 -15.86
CA LEU A 140 1.97 22.39 -14.83
C LEU A 140 0.54 22.47 -15.39
N GLU A 141 0.21 23.51 -16.14
CA GLU A 141 -1.15 23.75 -16.64
C GLU A 141 -1.46 22.98 -17.93
N THR A 142 -0.46 22.75 -18.78
CA THR A 142 -0.65 22.16 -20.12
C THR A 142 -0.07 20.76 -20.23
N GLU A 143 1.26 20.62 -20.23
CA GLU A 143 1.89 19.32 -20.53
C GLU A 143 1.50 18.24 -19.52
N CYS A 144 1.49 18.58 -18.24
CA CYS A 144 1.09 17.66 -17.19
C CYS A 144 -0.37 17.23 -17.35
N MET A 145 -1.27 18.17 -17.65
CA MET A 145 -2.69 17.87 -17.87
C MET A 145 -2.92 17.00 -19.11
N ASP A 146 -2.15 17.21 -20.18
CA ASP A 146 -2.21 16.37 -21.38
C ASP A 146 -1.79 14.93 -21.09
N TRP A 147 -0.74 14.75 -20.29
CA TRP A 147 -0.35 13.42 -19.80
C TRP A 147 -1.38 12.82 -18.85
N LEU A 148 -1.91 13.61 -17.92
CA LEU A 148 -2.89 13.16 -16.94
C LEU A 148 -4.16 12.64 -17.63
N ARG A 149 -4.67 13.35 -18.64
CA ARG A 149 -5.84 12.89 -19.42
C ARG A 149 -5.60 11.53 -20.07
N LYS A 150 -4.44 11.34 -20.70
CA LYS A 150 -4.06 10.05 -21.31
C LYS A 150 -3.95 8.94 -20.27
N PHE A 151 -3.29 9.21 -19.14
CA PHE A 151 -3.09 8.20 -18.09
C PHE A 151 -4.40 7.80 -17.42
N VAL A 152 -5.31 8.74 -17.17
CA VAL A 152 -6.65 8.42 -16.65
C VAL A 152 -7.41 7.54 -17.66
N GLU A 153 -7.36 7.85 -18.95
CA GLU A 153 -8.01 7.02 -19.98
C GLU A 153 -7.44 5.60 -20.06
N PHE A 154 -6.11 5.45 -20.02
CA PHE A 154 -5.47 4.14 -20.03
C PHE A 154 -5.69 3.37 -18.72
N GLY A 155 -5.72 4.07 -17.60
CA GLY A 155 -5.88 3.54 -16.26
C GLY A 155 -7.31 3.07 -15.94
N LYS A 156 -8.35 3.59 -16.60
CA LYS A 156 -9.75 3.17 -16.40
C LYS A 156 -9.99 1.66 -16.49
N LYS A 157 -9.19 0.94 -17.28
CA LYS A 157 -9.29 -0.53 -17.35
C LYS A 157 -8.94 -1.20 -16.01
N MET A 158 -8.12 -0.57 -15.15
CA MET A 158 -7.72 -1.08 -13.84
C MET A 158 -8.68 -0.75 -12.70
N ASP A 159 -9.50 0.32 -12.80
CA ASP A 159 -10.51 0.68 -11.78
C ASP A 159 -11.65 -0.34 -11.66
N THR A 160 -11.63 -1.39 -12.50
CA THR A 160 -12.59 -2.48 -12.50
C THR A 160 -12.26 -3.60 -11.49
N ILE A 161 -11.11 -3.56 -10.82
CA ILE A 161 -10.78 -4.56 -9.81
C ILE A 161 -11.54 -4.23 -8.51
N SER A 162 -12.71 -4.87 -8.36
CA SER A 162 -13.51 -4.82 -7.14
C SER A 162 -12.74 -5.41 -5.95
N PRO A 163 -12.83 -4.81 -4.75
CA PRO A 163 -12.27 -5.40 -3.55
C PRO A 163 -12.89 -6.77 -3.30
N THR A 164 -12.10 -7.67 -2.72
CA THR A 164 -12.66 -8.86 -2.09
C THR A 164 -13.18 -8.48 -0.72
N VAL A 165 -14.44 -8.80 -0.45
CA VAL A 165 -15.12 -8.49 0.81
C VAL A 165 -15.39 -9.81 1.54
N TYR A 166 -15.06 -9.85 2.82
CA TYR A 166 -15.32 -10.98 3.70
C TYR A 166 -16.15 -10.50 4.89
N VAL A 167 -17.22 -11.24 5.20
CA VAL A 167 -18.05 -11.01 6.37
C VAL A 167 -18.02 -12.26 7.23
N PHE A 168 -17.46 -12.17 8.43
CA PHE A 168 -17.25 -13.32 9.32
C PHE A 168 -17.32 -12.91 10.78
N SER A 169 -17.53 -13.90 11.66
CA SER A 169 -17.66 -13.66 13.10
C SER A 169 -16.47 -14.18 13.90
N LYS A 170 -16.22 -13.59 15.07
CA LYS A 170 -15.30 -14.09 16.12
C LYS A 170 -15.98 -14.09 17.47
N ASN A 171 -15.47 -14.92 18.39
CA ASN A 171 -15.95 -14.92 19.76
C ASN A 171 -15.68 -13.56 20.41
N ALA A 172 -16.71 -12.97 21.01
CA ALA A 172 -16.57 -11.79 21.86
C ALA A 172 -16.06 -12.19 23.24
N ARG A 173 -15.78 -11.19 24.09
CA ARG A 173 -15.43 -11.43 25.49
C ARG A 173 -16.61 -11.95 26.31
N LEU A 174 -17.82 -11.52 25.97
CA LEU A 174 -19.04 -11.98 26.63
C LEU A 174 -19.61 -13.17 25.85
N GLU A 175 -19.97 -14.25 26.54
CA GLU A 175 -20.51 -15.45 25.88
C GLU A 175 -21.82 -15.20 25.13
N LYS A 176 -22.58 -14.18 25.53
CA LYS A 176 -23.84 -13.82 24.88
C LYS A 176 -23.68 -12.99 23.60
N SER A 177 -22.45 -12.65 23.21
CA SER A 177 -22.17 -11.84 22.03
C SER A 177 -21.10 -12.46 21.13
N ILE A 178 -21.04 -11.94 19.91
CA ILE A 178 -20.01 -12.23 18.92
C ILE A 178 -19.56 -10.90 18.29
N ILE A 179 -18.35 -10.88 17.74
CA ILE A 179 -17.85 -9.74 16.99
C ILE A 179 -18.02 -10.06 15.52
N LEU A 180 -18.93 -9.36 14.85
CA LEU A 180 -19.05 -9.39 13.40
C LEU A 180 -17.94 -8.53 12.79
N GLN A 181 -17.24 -9.06 11.80
CA GLN A 181 -16.13 -8.40 11.12
C GLN A 181 -16.44 -8.33 9.63
N CYS A 182 -16.42 -7.10 9.09
CA CYS A 182 -16.34 -6.89 7.66
C CYS A 182 -14.91 -6.50 7.29
N MET A 183 -14.33 -7.23 6.35
CA MET A 183 -12.99 -7.00 5.84
C MET A 183 -13.04 -6.79 4.33
N ALA A 184 -12.61 -5.62 3.86
CA ALA A 184 -12.36 -5.37 2.44
C ALA A 184 -10.85 -5.38 2.19
N THR A 185 -10.40 -6.03 1.10
CA THR A 185 -8.99 -6.04 0.70
C THR A 185 -8.84 -6.07 -0.82
N GLY A 186 -7.67 -5.66 -1.32
CA GLY A 186 -7.34 -5.69 -2.75
C GLY A 186 -7.81 -4.46 -3.53
N PHE A 187 -8.29 -3.41 -2.85
CA PHE A 187 -8.66 -2.15 -3.49
C PHE A 187 -7.47 -1.19 -3.57
N TYR A 188 -7.39 -0.37 -4.62
CA TYR A 188 -6.28 0.57 -4.82
C TYR A 188 -6.54 1.99 -4.30
N LEU A 189 -7.80 2.43 -4.30
CA LEU A 189 -8.17 3.79 -3.92
C LEU A 189 -8.42 3.84 -2.42
N LYS A 190 -7.68 4.68 -1.69
CA LYS A 190 -7.74 4.74 -0.22
C LYS A 190 -9.13 5.15 0.30
N ASP A 191 -9.83 5.96 -0.48
CA ASP A 191 -11.07 6.64 -0.10
C ASP A 191 -12.31 5.81 -0.43
N ILE A 192 -12.41 4.63 0.19
CA ILE A 192 -13.61 3.79 0.16
C ILE A 192 -14.55 4.10 1.33
N VAL A 193 -15.84 3.93 1.08
CA VAL A 193 -16.88 3.85 2.10
C VAL A 193 -17.13 2.38 2.41
N LEU A 194 -16.89 1.96 3.65
CA LEU A 194 -17.21 0.61 4.16
C LEU A 194 -18.25 0.75 5.27
N GLN A 195 -19.38 0.05 5.15
CA GLN A 195 -20.52 0.14 6.06
C GLN A 195 -21.05 -1.25 6.38
N ILE A 196 -21.35 -1.50 7.66
CA ILE A 196 -22.08 -2.69 8.10
C ILE A 196 -23.55 -2.31 8.23
N LYS A 197 -24.46 -3.07 7.63
CA LYS A 197 -25.91 -2.88 7.76
C LYS A 197 -26.54 -4.01 8.55
N ARG A 198 -27.59 -3.71 9.32
CA ARG A 198 -28.49 -4.67 9.96
C ARG A 198 -29.91 -4.44 9.45
N ASN A 199 -30.49 -5.40 8.74
CA ASN A 199 -31.80 -5.27 8.08
C ASN A 199 -31.88 -3.97 7.25
N SER A 200 -30.84 -3.69 6.46
CA SER A 200 -30.65 -2.48 5.66
C SER A 200 -30.38 -1.17 6.41
N LEU A 201 -30.40 -1.16 7.75
CA LEU A 201 -30.02 0.00 8.56
C LEU A 201 -28.50 0.05 8.73
N ILE A 202 -27.87 1.17 8.37
CA ILE A 202 -26.43 1.38 8.52
C ILE A 202 -26.09 1.49 10.01
N LEU A 203 -25.17 0.66 10.49
CA LEU A 203 -24.63 0.75 11.83
C LEU A 203 -23.51 1.79 11.88
N THR A 204 -23.47 2.54 12.97
CA THR A 204 -22.56 3.66 13.18
C THR A 204 -21.67 3.43 14.42
N ASN A 205 -20.81 4.39 14.74
CA ASN A 205 -20.01 4.34 15.97
C ASN A 205 -20.89 4.29 17.22
N GLU A 206 -22.12 4.85 17.19
CA GLU A 206 -23.07 4.78 18.30
C GLU A 206 -23.61 3.36 18.53
N ASP A 207 -23.68 2.57 17.46
CA ASP A 207 -24.02 1.14 17.50
C ASP A 207 -22.81 0.25 17.89
N GLY A 208 -21.66 0.86 18.21
CA GLY A 208 -20.44 0.15 18.59
C GLY A 208 -19.57 -0.29 17.41
N VAL A 209 -19.78 0.26 16.21
CA VAL A 209 -18.86 0.03 15.08
C VAL A 209 -17.49 0.62 15.39
N SER A 210 -16.45 -0.17 15.12
CA SER A 210 -15.05 0.22 15.26
C SER A 210 -14.30 -0.11 13.97
N THR A 211 -13.35 0.75 13.59
CA THR A 211 -12.60 0.61 12.32
C THR A 211 -11.10 0.55 12.56
N THR A 212 -10.40 -0.24 11.74
CA THR A 212 -8.93 -0.24 11.71
C THR A 212 -8.33 0.92 10.92
N GLY A 213 -9.17 1.68 10.21
CA GLY A 213 -8.78 2.56 9.12
C GLY A 213 -8.25 1.79 7.90
N THR A 214 -8.00 2.51 6.81
CA THR A 214 -7.38 1.96 5.60
C THR A 214 -5.88 1.74 5.83
N ARG A 215 -5.39 0.55 5.50
CA ARG A 215 -3.99 0.12 5.69
C ARG A 215 -3.42 -0.44 4.38
N PRO A 216 -2.14 -0.22 4.08
CA PRO A 216 -1.52 -0.77 2.88
C PRO A 216 -1.29 -2.27 2.99
N ASN A 217 -1.37 -2.96 1.85
CA ASN A 217 -0.89 -4.32 1.63
C ASN A 217 0.53 -4.30 1.02
N GLY A 218 1.17 -5.48 0.95
CA GLY A 218 2.50 -5.63 0.35
C GLY A 218 2.52 -5.63 -1.20
N ASP A 219 1.35 -5.55 -1.82
CA ASP A 219 1.12 -5.67 -3.27
C ASP A 219 0.55 -4.38 -3.89
N GLU A 220 0.81 -3.23 -3.25
CA GLU A 220 0.30 -1.90 -3.66
C GLU A 220 -1.23 -1.73 -3.60
N THR A 221 -1.95 -2.69 -3.01
CA THR A 221 -3.37 -2.54 -2.66
C THR A 221 -3.55 -2.11 -1.20
N TYR A 222 -4.79 -1.92 -0.77
CA TYR A 222 -5.18 -1.59 0.58
C TYR A 222 -6.17 -2.60 1.14
N GLN A 223 -6.28 -2.56 2.46
CA GLN A 223 -7.24 -3.31 3.23
C GLN A 223 -7.86 -2.44 4.32
N ARG A 224 -9.10 -2.73 4.69
CA ARG A 224 -9.80 -2.08 5.79
C ARG A 224 -10.73 -3.09 6.46
N LYS A 225 -10.78 -3.02 7.80
CA LYS A 225 -11.68 -3.85 8.60
C LYS A 225 -12.51 -3.00 9.54
N ASP A 226 -13.81 -3.21 9.50
CA ASP A 226 -14.76 -2.63 10.44
C ASP A 226 -15.43 -3.77 11.22
N CYS A 227 -15.67 -3.55 12.51
CA CYS A 227 -16.12 -4.57 13.45
C CYS A 227 -17.25 -4.01 14.32
N VAL A 228 -18.24 -4.84 14.63
CA VAL A 228 -19.32 -4.52 15.58
C VAL A 228 -19.62 -5.72 16.46
N GLU A 229 -19.83 -5.48 17.75
CA GLU A 229 -20.24 -6.53 18.68
C GLU A 229 -21.77 -6.66 18.64
N ILE A 230 -22.27 -7.85 18.33
CA ILE A 230 -23.71 -8.14 18.25
C ILE A 230 -24.09 -9.23 19.25
N LEU A 231 -25.31 -9.16 19.77
CA LEU A 231 -25.85 -10.18 20.65
C LEU A 231 -26.19 -11.44 19.86
N ARG A 232 -26.02 -12.61 20.47
CA ARG A 232 -26.40 -13.89 19.87
C ARG A 232 -27.91 -13.98 19.57
N THR A 233 -28.73 -13.23 20.31
CA THR A 233 -30.17 -13.09 20.06
C THR A 233 -30.47 -12.39 18.74
N ASP A 234 -29.55 -11.54 18.27
CA ASP A 234 -29.76 -10.70 17.09
C ASP A 234 -29.18 -11.34 15.83
N MET A 235 -28.60 -12.54 15.94
CA MET A 235 -27.94 -13.26 14.85
C MET A 235 -28.86 -13.61 13.70
N SER A 236 -30.17 -13.74 13.93
CA SER A 236 -31.14 -14.01 12.86
C SER A 236 -31.45 -12.78 12.01
N SER A 237 -30.97 -11.60 12.40
CA SER A 237 -31.08 -10.39 11.58
C SER A 237 -30.19 -10.51 10.35
N ASN A 238 -30.60 -9.93 9.24
CA ASN A 238 -29.75 -9.87 8.05
C ASN A 238 -28.64 -8.85 8.29
N TYR A 239 -27.38 -9.29 8.21
CA TYR A 239 -26.23 -8.40 8.26
C TYR A 239 -25.50 -8.41 6.93
N THR A 240 -25.33 -7.23 6.33
CA THR A 240 -24.51 -7.07 5.12
C THR A 240 -23.33 -6.15 5.38
N CYS A 241 -22.27 -6.34 4.62
CA CYS A 241 -21.21 -5.36 4.49
C CYS A 241 -21.21 -4.78 3.10
N GLU A 242 -21.35 -3.46 3.03
CA GLU A 242 -21.34 -2.69 1.80
C GLU A 242 -20.02 -1.93 1.67
N VAL A 243 -19.40 -2.03 0.50
CA VAL A 243 -18.20 -1.28 0.10
C VAL A 243 -18.51 -0.48 -1.14
N LYS A 244 -18.22 0.82 -1.10
CA LYS A 244 -18.43 1.76 -2.21
C LYS A 244 -17.17 2.60 -2.44
N HIS A 245 -16.89 2.86 -3.71
CA HIS A 245 -15.99 3.94 -4.11
C HIS A 245 -16.74 4.90 -5.02
N VAL A 246 -17.11 6.06 -4.47
CA VAL A 246 -18.06 7.00 -5.08
C VAL A 246 -17.59 7.48 -6.46
N ALA A 247 -16.31 7.82 -6.60
CA ALA A 247 -15.78 8.39 -7.84
C ALA A 247 -15.70 7.39 -9.00
N SER A 248 -15.45 6.10 -8.72
CA SER A 248 -15.44 5.06 -9.77
C SER A 248 -16.81 4.39 -9.97
N GLY A 249 -17.77 4.63 -9.07
CA GLY A 249 -19.04 3.92 -9.06
C GLY A 249 -18.93 2.45 -8.63
N MET A 250 -17.78 2.00 -8.13
CA MET A 250 -17.60 0.63 -7.64
C MET A 250 -18.45 0.40 -6.40
N HIS A 251 -19.17 -0.73 -6.40
CA HIS A 251 -20.06 -1.16 -5.33
C HIS A 251 -19.99 -2.67 -5.18
N VAL A 252 -19.75 -3.14 -3.96
CA VAL A 252 -19.76 -4.56 -3.58
C VAL A 252 -20.54 -4.67 -2.28
N GLU A 253 -21.45 -5.64 -2.19
CA GLU A 253 -22.20 -5.92 -0.97
C GLU A 253 -22.19 -7.43 -0.73
N GLU A 254 -21.73 -7.83 0.46
CA GLU A 254 -21.66 -9.23 0.88
C GLU A 254 -22.51 -9.44 2.13
N GLU A 255 -23.24 -10.55 2.16
CA GLU A 255 -24.09 -10.94 3.30
C GLU A 255 -23.32 -11.88 4.24
N TRP A 256 -23.53 -11.73 5.55
CA TRP A 256 -22.98 -12.67 6.53
C TRP A 256 -23.70 -14.01 6.41
N ASP A 257 -22.93 -15.08 6.19
CA ASP A 257 -23.42 -16.46 6.11
C ASP A 257 -23.91 -17.07 7.44
N HIS A 258 -23.92 -16.27 8.52
CA HIS A 258 -24.23 -16.70 9.89
C HIS A 258 -23.30 -17.79 10.45
N THR A 259 -22.14 -18.02 9.82
CA THR A 259 -21.17 -19.00 10.32
C THR A 259 -20.57 -18.51 11.62
N LEU A 260 -20.69 -19.35 12.65
CA LEU A 260 -20.13 -19.13 13.97
C LEU A 260 -18.64 -19.51 14.02
N PRO A 261 -17.85 -18.88 14.91
CA PRO A 261 -16.47 -19.25 15.09
C PRO A 261 -16.43 -20.69 15.58
N SER A 262 -15.80 -21.59 14.82
CA SER A 262 -15.58 -22.95 15.29
C SER A 262 -14.83 -22.88 16.61
N GLY A 263 -15.44 -23.43 17.67
CA GLY A 263 -14.72 -23.67 18.91
C GLY A 263 -13.51 -24.50 18.55
N SER A 264 -12.31 -24.03 18.91
CA SER A 264 -11.11 -24.85 18.90
C SER A 264 -11.33 -25.97 19.91
N GLY A 265 -12.04 -27.02 19.50
CA GLY A 265 -12.01 -28.29 20.19
C GLY A 265 -10.54 -28.70 20.29
N PRO A 266 -10.09 -29.24 21.43
CA PRO A 266 -8.70 -29.65 21.57
C PRO A 266 -8.37 -30.58 20.41
N ILE A 267 -7.36 -30.22 19.62
CA ILE A 267 -6.81 -31.09 18.59
C ILE A 267 -6.27 -32.32 19.35
N VAL A 268 -7.04 -33.41 19.38
CA VAL A 268 -6.59 -34.71 19.88
C VAL A 268 -5.67 -35.31 18.82
N VAL A 269 -4.54 -34.64 18.55
CA VAL A 269 -3.43 -35.17 17.74
C VAL A 269 -2.27 -35.23 18.71
N GLY A 270 -2.14 -36.36 19.42
CA GLY A 270 -1.04 -36.48 20.37
C GLY A 270 -1.03 -37.69 21.29
N VAL A 271 -2.07 -38.53 21.34
CA VAL A 271 -2.01 -39.78 22.13
C VAL A 271 -1.64 -40.97 21.25
N GLY A 272 -2.22 -41.08 20.06
CA GLY A 272 -1.94 -42.20 19.14
C GLY A 272 -0.49 -42.22 18.62
N VAL A 273 0.05 -41.06 18.23
CA VAL A 273 1.43 -40.98 17.71
C VAL A 273 2.47 -41.23 18.80
N LEU A 274 2.26 -40.69 20.01
CA LEU A 274 3.17 -40.95 21.13
C LEU A 274 3.15 -42.42 21.55
N PHE A 275 1.97 -43.06 21.54
CA PHE A 275 1.82 -44.48 21.84
C PHE A 275 2.48 -45.37 20.77
N LEU A 276 2.36 -45.02 19.49
CA LEU A 276 3.02 -45.72 18.38
C LEU A 276 4.54 -45.57 18.43
N VAL A 277 5.05 -44.38 18.76
CA VAL A 277 6.51 -44.16 18.93
C VAL A 277 7.04 -44.94 20.13
N LEU A 278 6.33 -44.96 21.26
CA LEU A 278 6.72 -45.76 22.43
C LEU A 278 6.71 -47.27 22.13
N LEU A 279 5.71 -47.77 21.40
CA LEU A 279 5.66 -49.15 20.94
C LEU A 279 6.82 -49.48 20.00
N ALA A 280 7.14 -48.60 19.05
CA ALA A 280 8.26 -48.81 18.13
C ALA A 280 9.61 -48.83 18.88
N VAL A 281 9.83 -47.93 19.84
CA VAL A 281 11.04 -47.91 20.67
C VAL A 281 11.15 -49.17 21.53
N LEU A 282 10.05 -49.65 22.12
CA LEU A 282 10.02 -50.92 22.86
C LEU A 282 10.34 -52.11 21.96
N LEU A 283 9.75 -52.19 20.77
CA LEU A 283 10.02 -53.25 19.80
C LEU A 283 11.49 -53.25 19.34
N VAL A 284 12.05 -52.08 19.03
CA VAL A 284 13.47 -51.94 18.67
C VAL A 284 14.39 -52.28 19.84
N GLY A 285 14.03 -51.89 21.06
CA GLY A 285 14.75 -52.24 22.29
C GLY A 285 14.76 -53.74 22.58
N LEU A 286 13.61 -54.41 22.40
CA LEU A 286 13.49 -55.87 22.51
C LEU A 286 14.28 -56.60 21.43
N ASN A 287 14.30 -56.08 20.19
CA ASN A 287 15.10 -56.66 19.11
C ASN A 287 16.60 -56.47 19.36
N LYS A 288 17.04 -55.31 19.86
CA LYS A 288 18.44 -55.10 20.28
C LYS A 288 18.85 -56.03 21.43
N LYS A 289 17.99 -56.25 22.43
CA LYS A 289 18.26 -57.22 23.51
C LYS A 289 18.33 -58.66 22.98
N ARG A 290 17.46 -59.05 22.05
CA ARG A 290 17.52 -60.37 21.39
C ARG A 290 18.80 -60.53 20.57
N ILE A 291 19.20 -59.51 19.81
CA ILE A 291 20.43 -59.53 19.01
C ILE A 291 21.66 -59.56 19.94
N LEU A 292 21.73 -58.75 21.00
CA LEU A 292 22.83 -58.83 21.97
C LEU A 292 22.89 -60.16 22.71
N ALA A 293 21.75 -60.77 23.05
CA ALA A 293 21.72 -62.12 23.64
C ALA A 293 22.20 -63.20 22.63
N TYR A 294 21.88 -63.03 21.34
CA TYR A 294 22.38 -63.91 20.27
C TYR A 294 23.89 -63.75 20.05
N TYR A 295 24.43 -62.54 20.17
CA TYR A 295 25.88 -62.28 20.09
C TYR A 295 26.64 -62.69 21.36
N MET A 296 26.04 -62.63 22.55
CA MET A 296 26.65 -63.12 23.79
C MET A 296 26.74 -64.65 23.86
N CYS A 297 25.78 -65.40 23.29
CA CYS A 297 25.89 -66.87 23.22
C CYS A 297 26.96 -67.36 22.23
N CYS A 298 27.36 -66.54 21.25
CA CYS A 298 28.38 -66.92 20.26
C CYS A 298 29.82 -66.59 20.70
N PHE A 299 30.04 -65.89 21.82
CA PHE A 299 31.38 -65.49 22.30
C PHE A 299 31.92 -66.34 23.48
N GLU A 300 31.16 -67.28 24.03
CA GLU A 300 31.63 -68.24 25.06
C GLU A 300 32.07 -69.61 24.50
N GLY A 301 32.13 -69.77 23.17
CA GLY A 301 32.54 -71.02 22.50
C GLY A 301 34.00 -71.09 22.01
N ILE A 302 34.80 -70.02 22.18
CA ILE A 302 36.23 -70.00 21.81
C ILE A 302 37.03 -69.52 23.03
N ALA A 303 36.92 -70.28 24.11
CA ALA A 303 37.85 -70.31 25.23
C ALA A 303 37.76 -71.69 25.91
N ARG A 304 37.91 -72.75 25.10
CA ARG A 304 38.43 -74.08 25.45
C ARG A 304 38.70 -74.88 24.20
#